data_AF-A0A271M7T2-F1
#
_entry.id   AF-A0A271M7T2-F1
#
_cell.length_a   1.000
_cell.length_b   1.000
_cell.length_c   1.000
_cell.angle_alpha   90.00
_cell.angle_beta   90.00
_cell.angle_gamma   90.00
#
_symmetry.space_group_name_H-M   'P 1'
#
loop_
_entity.id
_entity.type
_entity.pdbx_description
1 polymer ?
#
loop_
_entity_poly.entity_id
_entity_poly.type
_entity_poly.pdbx_seq_one_letter_code
_entity_poly.pdbx_strand_id
1 'polypeptide(L)' 'MKIKQFTIKQRVAITISTLMMVVGFLVISQMYFTYSENQAMFNGCYDKGGLPIVEKSALSITYFDCDINQ' A
#
# COMPACT_ATOMS: atom_id res chain seq x y z
N MET A 1 39.00 8.54 -17.80
CA MET A 1 37.52 8.65 -17.77
C MET A 1 37.15 10.10 -17.43
N LYS A 2 36.59 10.88 -18.36
CA LYS A 2 36.09 12.25 -18.05
C LYS A 2 34.67 12.12 -17.50
N ILE A 3 34.49 12.35 -16.21
CA ILE A 3 33.16 12.40 -15.59
C ILE A 3 32.51 13.71 -16.06
N LYS A 4 31.46 13.62 -16.88
CA LYS A 4 30.66 14.78 -17.27
C LYS A 4 30.01 15.34 -15.99
N GLN A 5 30.37 16.56 -15.62
CA GLN A 5 29.72 17.29 -14.53
C GLN A 5 28.27 17.57 -14.95
N PHE A 6 27.31 16.95 -14.26
CA PHE A 6 25.89 17.21 -14.47
C PHE A 6 25.54 18.60 -13.95
N THR A 7 24.87 19.39 -14.78
CA THR A 7 24.38 20.72 -14.41
C THR A 7 23.39 20.60 -13.24
N ILE A 8 23.33 21.61 -12.36
CA ILE A 8 22.44 21.62 -11.17
C ILE A 8 20.99 21.24 -11.54
N LYS A 9 20.49 21.74 -12.68
CA LYS A 9 19.16 21.40 -13.21
C LYS A 9 18.97 19.91 -13.49
N GLN A 10 19.98 19.24 -14.04
CA GLN A 10 19.92 17.79 -14.29
C GLN A 10 19.97 16.99 -12.99
N ARG A 11 20.78 17.41 -12.01
CA ARG A 11 20.78 16.77 -10.68
C ARG A 11 19.40 16.85 -10.03
N VAL A 12 18.79 18.04 -10.01
CA VAL A 12 17.46 18.25 -9.42
C VAL A 12 16.39 17.40 -10.14
N ALA A 13 16.42 17.35 -11.47
CA ALA A 13 15.47 16.54 -12.24
C ALA A 13 15.58 15.05 -11.92
N ILE A 14 16.81 14.52 -11.81
CA ILE A 14 17.07 13.13 -11.43
C ILE A 14 16.60 12.87 -9.99
N THR A 15 16.90 13.76 -9.06
CA THR A 15 16.48 13.59 -7.67
C THR A 15 14.96 13.54 -7.55
N ILE A 16 14.24 14.44 -8.20
CA ILE A 16 12.77 14.49 -8.15
C ILE A 16 12.14 13.25 -8.79
N SER A 17 12.63 12.81 -9.95
CA SER A 17 12.09 11.61 -10.61
C SER A 17 12.32 10.35 -9.76
N THR A 18 13.49 10.24 -9.15
CA THR A 18 13.80 9.13 -8.25
C THR A 18 12.93 9.17 -7.00
N LEU A 19 12.69 10.37 -6.43
CA LEU A 19 11.83 10.53 -5.27
C LEU A 19 10.40 10.11 -5.56
N MET A 20 9.84 10.52 -6.70
CA MET A 20 8.50 10.12 -7.13
C MET A 20 8.37 8.61 -7.30
N MET A 21 9.39 7.96 -7.87
CA MET A 21 9.40 6.50 -8.04
C MET A 21 9.38 5.77 -6.69
N VAL A 22 10.18 6.22 -5.71
CA VAL A 22 10.22 5.64 -4.36
C VAL A 22 8.89 5.84 -3.65
N VAL A 23 8.32 7.04 -3.70
CA VAL A 23 7.01 7.33 -3.06
C VAL A 23 5.92 6.47 -3.70
N GLY A 24 5.88 6.37 -5.03
CA GLY A 24 4.91 5.52 -5.73
C GLY A 24 5.02 4.05 -5.30
N PHE A 25 6.24 3.53 -5.20
CA PHE A 25 6.48 2.16 -4.72
C PHE A 25 6.02 1.95 -3.27
N LEU A 26 6.28 2.91 -2.38
CA LEU A 26 5.83 2.85 -0.98
C LEU A 26 4.31 2.87 -0.85
N VAL A 27 3.61 3.65 -1.68
CA VAL A 27 2.14 3.70 -1.66
C VAL A 27 1.55 2.38 -2.19
N ILE A 28 2.08 1.85 -3.29
CA ILE A 28 1.61 0.58 -3.86
C ILE A 28 1.85 -0.58 -2.90
N SER A 29 3.04 -0.64 -2.30
CA SER A 29 3.35 -1.69 -1.32
C SER A 29 2.45 -1.61 -0.09
N GLN A 30 2.22 -0.42 0.48
CA GLN A 30 1.27 -0.27 1.58
C GLN A 30 -0.15 -0.71 1.21
N MET A 31 -0.64 -0.36 0.02
CA MET A 31 -1.95 -0.83 -0.46
C MET A 31 -1.99 -2.35 -0.64
N TYR A 32 -0.93 -2.97 -1.17
CA TYR A 32 -0.87 -4.40 -1.40
C TYR A 32 -0.80 -5.20 -0.08
N PHE A 33 0.06 -4.76 0.85
CA PHE A 33 0.16 -5.35 2.18
C PHE A 33 -1.17 -5.22 2.94
N THR A 34 -1.76 -4.03 2.93
CA THR A 34 -3.09 -3.79 3.52
C THR A 34 -4.12 -4.74 2.89
N TYR A 35 -4.17 -4.86 1.56
CA TYR A 35 -5.11 -5.76 0.89
C TYR A 35 -4.90 -7.23 1.27
N SER A 36 -3.65 -7.69 1.29
CA SER A 36 -3.30 -9.08 1.63
C SER A 36 -3.60 -9.42 3.09
N GLU A 37 -3.28 -8.53 4.03
CA GLU A 37 -3.60 -8.73 5.45
C GLU A 37 -5.10 -8.78 5.68
N ASN A 38 -5.84 -7.86 5.04
CA ASN A 38 -7.29 -7.87 5.12
C ASN A 38 -7.87 -9.15 4.53
N GLN A 39 -7.34 -9.64 3.40
CA GLN A 39 -7.78 -10.90 2.80
C GLN A 39 -7.50 -12.12 3.69
N ALA A 40 -6.36 -12.14 4.40
CA ALA A 40 -6.05 -13.16 5.38
C ALA A 40 -7.01 -13.12 6.59
N MET A 41 -7.34 -11.91 7.08
CA MET A 41 -8.35 -11.73 8.13
C MET A 41 -9.75 -12.15 7.66
N PHE A 42 -10.13 -11.82 6.42
CA PHE A 42 -11.41 -12.25 5.82
C PHE A 42 -11.51 -13.77 5.75
N ASN A 43 -10.48 -14.44 5.23
CA ASN A 43 -10.46 -15.88 5.14
C ASN A 43 -10.52 -16.53 6.54
N GLY A 44 -9.79 -15.98 7.52
CA GLY A 44 -9.85 -16.47 8.90
C GLY A 44 -11.22 -16.29 9.58
N CYS A 45 -12.00 -15.28 9.16
CA CYS A 45 -13.38 -15.08 9.61
C CYS A 45 -14.34 -16.08 8.97
N TYR A 46 -14.22 -16.28 7.65
CA TYR A 46 -14.99 -17.27 6.90
C TYR A 46 -14.72 -18.71 7.38
N ASP A 47 -13.46 -19.05 7.68
CA ASP A 47 -13.09 -20.37 8.20
C ASP A 47 -13.69 -20.65 9.59
N LYS A 48 -14.02 -19.60 10.35
CA LYS A 48 -14.73 -19.68 11.64
C LYS A 48 -16.25 -19.70 11.50
N GLY A 49 -16.78 -19.66 10.27
CA GLY A 49 -18.21 -19.62 9.98
C GLY A 49 -18.84 -18.23 10.13
N GLY A 50 -18.04 -17.17 10.28
CA GLY A 50 -18.51 -15.79 10.42
C GLY A 50 -18.58 -15.02 9.10
N LEU A 51 -19.40 -13.97 9.07
CA LEU A 51 -19.50 -13.05 7.93
C LEU A 51 -18.63 -11.82 8.19
N PRO A 52 -17.66 -11.51 7.30
CA PRO A 52 -16.84 -10.34 7.50
C PRO A 52 -17.56 -9.05 7.08
N ILE A 53 -17.58 -8.06 7.98
CA ILE A 53 -18.09 -6.71 7.71
C ILE A 53 -16.90 -5.79 7.48
N VAL A 54 -16.87 -5.14 6.31
CA VAL A 54 -15.77 -4.27 5.89
C VAL A 54 -16.27 -2.87 5.65
N GLU A 55 -15.85 -1.92 6.48
CA GLU A 55 -16.00 -0.51 6.16
C GLU A 55 -14.71 0.02 5.54
N LYS A 56 -14.80 0.36 4.25
CA LYS A 56 -13.72 1.02 3.51
C LYS A 56 -13.94 2.52 3.47
N SER A 57 -12.96 3.31 3.90
CA SER A 57 -12.89 4.74 3.59
C SER A 57 -11.76 4.97 2.59
N ALA A 58 -12.10 5.34 1.35
CA ALA A 58 -11.30 5.86 0.22
C ALA A 58 -9.86 5.32 -0.06
N LEU A 59 -9.02 5.11 0.95
CA LEU A 59 -7.64 4.65 0.86
C LEU A 59 -7.20 3.71 2.00
N SER A 60 -8.04 3.47 3.00
CA SER A 60 -7.74 2.61 4.15
C SER A 60 -8.96 1.82 4.61
N ILE A 61 -8.72 0.60 5.11
CA ILE A 61 -9.75 -0.16 5.84
C ILE A 61 -9.80 0.42 7.24
N THR A 62 -10.93 1.03 7.60
CA THR A 62 -11.10 1.75 8.87
C THR A 62 -11.65 0.84 9.95
N TYR A 63 -12.45 -0.15 9.55
CA TYR A 63 -13.08 -1.08 10.48
C TYR A 63 -13.26 -2.45 9.81
N PHE A 64 -12.77 -3.48 10.50
CA PHE A 64 -12.95 -4.89 10.15
C PHE A 64 -13.61 -5.55 11.35
N ASP A 65 -14.77 -6.16 11.14
CA ASP A 65 -15.44 -6.97 12.16
C ASP A 65 -15.80 -8.34 11.59
N CYS A 66 -15.75 -9.34 12.46
CA CYS A 66 -16.08 -10.72 12.11
C CYS A 66 -17.27 -11.16 12.97
N ASP A 67 -18.46 -11.11 12.38
CA ASP A 67 -19.66 -11.56 13.09
C ASP A 67 -19.75 -13.08 13.02
N ILE A 68 -19.46 -13.72 14.16
CA ILE A 68 -19.49 -15.17 14.39
C ILE A 68 -20.79 -15.64 15.06
N ASN A 69 -21.80 -14.78 15.20
CA ASN A 69 -23.06 -15.07 15.91
C ASN A 69 -24.27 -15.19 14.96
N GLN A 70 -24.24 -16.15 14.03
CA GLN A 70 -25.46 -16.67 13.37
C GLN A 70 -25.79 -18.07 13.87
#